data_AF-A0A0F7PDB6-F1
#
_entry.id   AF-A0A0F7PDB6-F1
#
_cell.length_a   1.000
_cell.length_b   1.000
_cell.length_c   1.000
_cell.angle_alpha   90.00
_cell.angle_beta   90.00
_cell.angle_gamma   90.00
#
_symmetry.space_group_name_H-M   'P 1'
#
loop_
_entity.id
_entity.type
_entity.pdbx_description
1 polymer ?
#
loop_
_entity_poly.entity_id
_entity_poly.type
_entity_poly.pdbx_seq_one_letter_code
_entity_poly.pdbx_strand_id
1 'polypeptide(L)'
;MIETLDSYTEAAYDGQTIRIIVAGQPPSWTSGPIDICDAEFYIPITGDRLSSTPATVTERTTELRGVYKAWKGAADPAEAAATLSVVDVQEFGGLPSEPSVDVDLSDTAVIERAQYGPASDVFRRLWTGSSAGYASQTEADVAFCSQLAYWTGGDGEQIERLVRQSDRNRAEWVSLVSEDTLYDERTIEQALELVDDYHDPQSEPGRL
;
A
#
# COMPACT_ATOMS: atom_id res chain seq x y z
N MET A 1 -5.91 12.27 15.64
CA MET A 1 -4.55 11.93 15.15
C MET A 1 -4.15 12.77 13.95
N ILE A 2 -5.00 12.92 12.93
CA ILE A 2 -4.77 13.79 11.75
C ILE A 2 -4.27 15.18 12.14
N GLU A 3 -5.02 15.90 12.98
CA GLU A 3 -4.64 17.26 13.41
C GLU A 3 -3.33 17.33 14.19
N THR A 4 -2.98 16.28 14.93
CA THR A 4 -1.75 16.22 15.73
C THR A 4 -0.53 16.05 14.84
N LEU A 5 -0.65 15.20 13.83
CA LEU A 5 0.42 14.96 12.87
C LEU A 5 0.47 16.04 11.78
N ASP A 6 -0.65 16.69 11.47
CA ASP A 6 -0.76 17.84 10.57
C ASP A 6 0.17 17.74 9.36
N SER A 7 -0.07 16.73 8.53
CA SER A 7 0.74 16.41 7.36
C SER A 7 -0.18 15.83 6.27
N TYR A 8 0.38 15.58 5.09
CA TYR A 8 -0.32 14.91 4.01
C TYR A 8 -1.05 13.67 4.52
N THR A 9 -2.36 13.63 4.28
CA THR A 9 -3.23 12.55 4.71
C THR A 9 -4.12 12.14 3.56
N GLU A 10 -4.17 10.86 3.27
CA GLU A 10 -4.99 10.27 2.22
C GLU A 10 -5.81 9.11 2.77
N ALA A 11 -6.94 8.79 2.14
CA ALA A 11 -7.60 7.54 2.43
C ALA A 11 -6.91 6.40 1.67
N ALA A 12 -6.88 5.24 2.31
CA ALA A 12 -6.72 3.99 1.60
C ALA A 12 -8.01 3.66 0.83
N TYR A 13 -7.87 2.76 -0.13
CA TYR A 13 -8.90 2.44 -1.10
C TYR A 13 -10.16 1.75 -0.54
N ASP A 14 -10.08 1.16 0.65
CA ASP A 14 -11.26 0.67 1.38
C ASP A 14 -12.17 1.81 1.89
N GLY A 15 -11.72 3.06 1.85
CA GLY A 15 -12.41 4.23 2.41
C GLY A 15 -12.58 4.19 3.93
N GLN A 16 -11.99 3.20 4.60
CA GLN A 16 -12.09 2.94 6.04
C GLN A 16 -10.76 3.18 6.76
N THR A 17 -9.66 3.01 6.05
CA THR A 17 -8.31 3.25 6.52
C THR A 17 -7.81 4.58 5.99
N ILE A 18 -7.09 5.33 6.82
CA ILE A 18 -6.38 6.54 6.40
C ILE A 18 -4.88 6.35 6.58
N ARG A 19 -4.09 7.03 5.75
CA ARG A 19 -2.64 7.07 5.86
C ARG A 19 -2.21 8.51 6.08
N ILE A 20 -1.44 8.74 7.14
CA ILE A 20 -0.83 10.04 7.41
C ILE A 20 0.66 9.92 7.12
N ILE A 21 1.11 10.57 6.05
CA ILE A 21 2.49 10.46 5.56
C ILE A 21 3.29 11.61 6.15
N VAL A 22 4.37 11.28 6.86
CA VAL A 22 5.26 12.24 7.50
C VAL A 22 6.70 11.99 7.11
N ALA A 23 7.50 13.05 7.04
CA ALA A 23 8.94 12.92 7.05
C ALA A 23 9.39 12.73 8.50
N GLY A 24 10.24 11.74 8.78
CA GLY A 24 10.72 11.50 10.12
C GLY A 24 11.23 10.09 10.36
N GLN A 25 11.45 9.76 11.62
CA GLN A 25 11.85 8.42 12.04
C GLN A 25 10.86 7.88 13.08
N PRO A 26 10.21 6.75 12.82
CA PRO A 26 9.29 6.16 13.79
C PRO A 26 10.06 5.69 15.03
N PRO A 27 9.48 5.79 16.24
CA PRO A 27 10.10 5.26 17.45
C PRO A 27 10.21 3.72 17.44
N SER A 28 9.29 3.05 16.75
CA SER A 28 9.29 1.61 16.45
C SER A 28 8.28 1.36 15.33
N TRP A 29 8.45 0.29 14.56
CA TRP A 29 7.38 -0.22 13.71
C TRP A 29 6.30 -0.89 14.54
N THR A 30 5.05 -0.85 14.06
CA THR A 30 3.90 -1.49 14.72
C THR A 30 3.00 -2.18 13.69
N SER A 31 2.29 -3.21 14.16
CA SER A 31 1.20 -3.86 13.44
C SER A 31 -0.02 -3.98 14.37
N GLY A 32 -1.23 -3.72 13.87
CA GLY A 32 -2.50 -3.84 14.60
C GLY A 32 -3.46 -2.65 14.36
N PRO A 33 -4.08 -2.08 15.40
CA PRO A 33 -5.06 -0.99 15.22
C PRO A 33 -4.49 0.31 14.65
N ILE A 34 -3.19 0.51 14.79
CA ILE A 34 -2.43 1.61 14.19
C ILE A 34 -1.12 1.01 13.69
N ASP A 35 -0.94 1.01 12.37
CA ASP A 35 0.27 0.55 11.73
C ASP A 35 1.23 1.73 11.53
N ILE A 36 2.46 1.58 12.04
CA ILE A 36 3.53 2.54 11.87
C ILE A 36 4.64 1.80 11.14
N CYS A 37 4.91 2.26 9.92
CA CYS A 37 5.92 1.71 9.02
C CYS A 37 6.71 2.86 8.40
N ASP A 38 7.80 2.51 7.73
CA ASP A 38 8.64 3.45 6.98
C ASP A 38 9.00 2.88 5.60
N ALA A 39 10.04 3.44 4.98
CA ALA A 39 10.50 3.07 3.64
C ALA A 39 10.96 1.61 3.50
N GLU A 40 11.09 0.84 4.59
CA GLU A 40 11.35 -0.61 4.50
C GLU A 40 10.10 -1.42 4.06
N PHE A 41 8.92 -0.80 4.09
CA PHE A 41 7.63 -1.39 3.73
C PHE A 41 7.10 -0.81 2.41
N TYR A 42 6.47 -1.66 1.59
CA TYR A 42 5.67 -1.16 0.48
C TYR A 42 4.35 -0.61 1.03
N ILE A 43 4.08 0.66 0.75
CA ILE A 43 2.84 1.34 1.13
C ILE A 43 2.28 1.95 -0.16
N PRO A 44 1.11 1.48 -0.65
CA PRO A 44 0.48 2.12 -1.80
C PRO A 44 0.12 3.56 -1.42
N ILE A 45 0.48 4.51 -2.29
CA ILE A 45 0.11 5.92 -2.13
C ILE A 45 -1.06 6.18 -3.07
N THR A 46 -2.17 6.65 -2.53
CA THR A 46 -3.41 6.76 -3.31
C THR A 46 -3.57 8.07 -4.04
N GLY A 47 -2.98 9.15 -3.52
CA GLY A 47 -3.24 10.49 -4.04
C GLY A 47 -4.60 11.06 -3.62
N ASP A 48 -5.48 10.25 -3.00
CA ASP A 48 -6.81 10.62 -2.51
C ASP A 48 -6.72 11.38 -1.19
N ARG A 49 -6.06 12.52 -1.27
CA ARG A 49 -5.81 13.40 -0.15
C ARG A 49 -7.13 13.93 0.41
N LEU A 50 -7.28 13.84 1.72
CA LEU A 50 -8.37 14.49 2.45
C LEU A 50 -8.24 16.00 2.27
N SER A 51 -9.26 16.63 1.69
CA SER A 51 -9.11 17.96 1.08
C SER A 51 -8.69 19.07 2.06
N SER A 52 -9.04 18.97 3.35
CA SER A 52 -8.68 19.93 4.39
C SER A 52 -7.32 19.69 5.06
N THR A 53 -6.60 18.62 4.70
CA THR A 53 -5.27 18.30 5.25
C THR A 53 -4.15 18.91 4.39
N PRO A 54 -2.92 19.11 4.92
CA PRO A 54 -1.82 19.66 4.13
C PRO A 54 -1.57 18.91 2.82
N ALA A 55 -1.27 19.64 1.74
CA ALA A 55 -0.93 19.04 0.44
C ALA A 55 0.51 18.51 0.37
N THR A 56 1.30 18.68 1.42
CA THR A 56 2.72 18.35 1.46
C THR A 56 3.06 17.47 2.67
N VAL A 57 3.96 16.52 2.46
CA VAL A 57 4.56 15.72 3.54
C VAL A 57 5.45 16.63 4.39
N THR A 58 5.23 16.65 5.70
CA THR A 58 5.94 17.54 6.65
C THR A 58 6.78 16.72 7.64
N GLU A 59 7.88 17.30 8.14
CA GLU A 59 8.67 16.70 9.22
C GLU A 59 7.87 16.70 10.52
N ARG A 60 7.66 15.51 11.10
CA ARG A 60 6.78 15.30 12.26
C ARG A 60 7.31 14.28 13.26
N THR A 61 8.63 14.12 13.38
CA THR A 61 9.22 13.13 14.30
C THR A 61 8.78 13.35 15.75
N THR A 62 8.65 14.61 16.17
CA THR A 62 8.26 14.93 17.56
C THR A 62 6.80 14.57 17.83
N GLU A 63 5.91 14.93 16.90
CA GLU A 63 4.48 14.67 16.95
C GLU A 63 4.20 13.17 16.84
N LEU A 64 4.88 12.47 15.92
CA LEU A 64 4.78 11.02 15.76
C LEU A 64 5.18 10.29 17.04
N ARG A 65 6.26 10.71 17.70
CA ARG A 65 6.65 10.16 19.02
C ARG A 65 5.63 10.49 20.10
N GLY A 66 5.01 11.67 20.06
CA GLY A 66 3.93 12.07 20.94
C GLY A 66 2.71 11.15 20.83
N VAL A 67 2.24 10.92 19.60
CA VAL A 67 1.14 9.99 19.30
C VAL A 67 1.49 8.58 19.74
N TYR A 68 2.69 8.09 19.40
CA TYR A 68 3.15 6.76 19.81
C TYR A 68 3.15 6.60 21.33
N LYS A 69 3.67 7.59 22.07
CA LYS A 69 3.71 7.56 23.53
C LYS A 69 2.32 7.64 24.15
N ALA A 70 1.42 8.46 23.59
CA ALA A 70 0.03 8.56 24.05
C ALA A 70 -0.72 7.24 23.85
N TRP A 71 -0.40 6.50 22.78
CA TRP A 71 -0.97 5.19 22.51
C TRP A 71 -0.33 4.07 23.33
N LYS A 72 0.95 3.76 23.10
CA LYS A 72 1.65 2.62 23.72
C LYS A 72 1.98 2.83 25.19
N GLY A 73 1.99 4.09 25.65
CA GLY A 73 2.21 4.45 27.05
C GLY A 73 0.92 4.62 27.86
N ALA A 74 -0.25 4.42 27.27
CA ALA A 74 -1.53 4.48 27.97
C ALA A 74 -1.68 3.30 28.96
N ALA A 75 -2.53 3.50 29.98
CA ALA A 75 -2.90 2.43 30.91
C ALA A 75 -3.64 1.29 30.20
N ASP A 76 -4.47 1.62 29.21
CA ASP A 76 -5.10 0.68 28.28
C ASP A 76 -4.76 1.07 26.83
N PRO A 77 -3.76 0.41 26.20
CA PRO A 77 -3.37 0.69 24.83
C PRO A 77 -4.43 0.35 23.79
N ALA A 78 -5.36 -0.58 24.06
CA ALA A 78 -6.39 -0.95 23.10
C ALA A 78 -7.48 0.14 23.02
N GLU A 79 -7.92 0.64 24.17
CA GLU A 79 -8.84 1.78 24.26
C GLU A 79 -8.23 3.05 23.65
N ALA A 80 -6.94 3.30 23.93
CA ALA A 80 -6.22 4.42 23.34
C ALA A 80 -6.12 4.32 21.81
N ALA A 81 -5.88 3.10 21.27
CA ALA A 81 -5.87 2.89 19.83
C ALA A 81 -7.24 3.17 19.21
N ALA A 82 -8.31 2.61 19.79
CA ALA A 82 -9.67 2.81 19.31
C ALA A 82 -10.07 4.29 19.30
N THR A 83 -9.61 5.07 20.29
CA THR A 83 -9.86 6.52 20.34
C THR A 83 -9.07 7.27 19.27
N LEU A 84 -7.82 6.87 19.03
CA LEU A 84 -6.93 7.54 18.07
C LEU A 84 -7.27 7.19 16.61
N SER A 85 -7.78 5.98 16.36
CA SER A 85 -8.14 5.47 15.03
C SER A 85 -9.53 5.89 14.56
N VAL A 86 -10.38 6.45 15.44
CA VAL A 86 -11.68 7.01 15.03
C VAL A 86 -11.46 8.30 14.26
N VAL A 87 -11.79 8.26 12.97
CA VAL A 87 -11.76 9.41 12.07
C VAL A 87 -13.04 9.42 11.24
N ASP A 88 -13.72 10.56 11.21
CA ASP A 88 -14.76 10.83 10.22
C ASP A 88 -14.13 11.53 9.01
N VAL A 89 -13.97 10.81 7.90
CA VAL A 89 -13.36 11.35 6.67
C VAL A 89 -14.12 12.57 6.13
N GLN A 90 -15.43 12.66 6.38
CA GLN A 90 -16.25 13.80 5.94
C GLN A 90 -15.89 15.09 6.70
N GLU A 91 -15.46 14.99 7.95
CA GLU A 91 -14.98 16.14 8.74
C GLU A 91 -13.74 16.78 8.12
N PHE A 92 -12.96 16.00 7.36
CA PHE A 92 -11.74 16.43 6.70
C PHE A 92 -11.92 16.74 5.21
N GLY A 93 -13.15 17.06 4.82
CA GLY A 93 -13.49 17.55 3.49
C GLY A 93 -13.61 16.46 2.41
N GLY A 94 -13.69 15.19 2.80
CA GLY A 94 -14.00 14.07 1.92
C GLY A 94 -12.92 13.71 0.90
N LEU A 95 -13.21 12.68 0.09
CA LEU A 95 -12.36 12.22 -1.00
C LEU A 95 -12.65 12.99 -2.30
N PRO A 96 -11.64 13.25 -3.15
CA PRO A 96 -11.87 13.70 -4.51
C PRO A 96 -12.64 12.63 -5.32
N SER A 97 -13.43 13.03 -6.32
CA SER A 97 -14.14 12.11 -7.21
C SER A 97 -13.28 11.78 -8.44
N GLU A 98 -13.11 10.49 -8.74
CA GLU A 98 -12.11 9.92 -9.66
C GLU A 98 -12.22 10.35 -11.13
N PRO A 99 -11.10 10.22 -11.87
CA PRO A 99 -11.07 9.51 -13.14
C PRO A 99 -10.25 8.21 -13.01
N SER A 100 -10.86 7.07 -13.33
CA SER A 100 -10.17 5.80 -13.59
C SER A 100 -9.58 5.80 -15.01
N VAL A 101 -8.36 5.28 -15.20
CA VAL A 101 -7.64 5.28 -16.48
C VAL A 101 -7.23 3.86 -16.88
N ASP A 102 -7.41 3.56 -18.17
CA ASP A 102 -7.11 2.30 -18.86
C ASP A 102 -5.60 2.21 -19.18
N VAL A 103 -4.91 1.15 -18.75
CA VAL A 103 -3.46 0.95 -18.95
C VAL A 103 -3.21 -0.29 -19.82
N ASP A 104 -2.62 -0.11 -21.01
CA ASP A 104 -2.25 -1.21 -21.94
C ASP A 104 -0.72 -1.35 -22.03
N LEU A 105 -0.10 -1.93 -20.98
CA LEU A 105 1.33 -2.25 -20.94
C LEU A 105 1.56 -3.75 -21.18
N SER A 106 2.62 -4.11 -21.93
CA SER A 106 2.99 -5.52 -22.10
C SER A 106 3.73 -6.09 -20.88
N ASP A 107 3.67 -7.41 -20.66
CA ASP A 107 4.32 -8.09 -19.53
C ASP A 107 5.81 -7.73 -19.40
N THR A 108 6.56 -7.68 -20.51
CA THR A 108 7.97 -7.29 -20.51
C THR A 108 8.17 -5.83 -20.09
N ALA A 109 7.30 -4.93 -20.54
CA ALA A 109 7.37 -3.51 -20.17
C ALA A 109 7.03 -3.30 -18.69
N VAL A 110 6.08 -4.05 -18.15
CA VAL A 110 5.77 -4.08 -16.71
C VAL A 110 6.98 -4.55 -15.91
N ILE A 111 7.59 -5.68 -16.30
CA ILE A 111 8.78 -6.24 -15.63
C ILE A 111 9.94 -5.25 -15.64
N GLU A 112 10.25 -4.64 -16.78
CA GLU A 112 11.33 -3.65 -16.89
C GLU A 112 11.04 -2.41 -16.02
N ARG A 113 9.84 -1.85 -16.10
CA ARG A 113 9.47 -0.66 -15.33
C ARG A 113 9.45 -0.93 -13.84
N ALA A 114 8.84 -2.01 -13.39
CA ALA A 114 8.83 -2.40 -11.98
C ALA A 114 10.24 -2.70 -11.44
N GLN A 115 11.11 -3.26 -12.27
CA GLN A 115 12.52 -3.50 -11.90
C GLN A 115 13.37 -2.24 -11.86
N TYR A 116 13.03 -1.13 -12.52
CA TYR A 116 13.88 0.07 -12.55
C TYR A 116 13.19 1.34 -12.04
N GLY A 117 11.92 1.23 -11.63
CA GLY A 117 11.10 2.33 -11.13
C GLY A 117 11.27 2.61 -9.63
N PRO A 118 10.42 3.51 -9.09
CA PRO A 118 10.31 3.73 -7.65
C PRO A 118 10.02 2.41 -6.92
N ALA A 119 10.61 2.20 -5.75
CA ALA A 119 10.52 0.95 -4.98
C ALA A 119 11.10 -0.33 -5.65
N SER A 120 11.92 -0.20 -6.71
CA SER A 120 12.53 -1.32 -7.43
C SER A 120 13.29 -2.35 -6.57
N ASP A 121 13.87 -1.94 -5.44
CA ASP A 121 14.56 -2.87 -4.52
C ASP A 121 13.59 -3.85 -3.84
N VAL A 122 12.40 -3.38 -3.47
CA VAL A 122 11.34 -4.22 -2.91
C VAL A 122 10.80 -5.14 -4.00
N PHE A 123 10.54 -4.61 -5.20
CA PHE A 123 10.06 -5.40 -6.33
C PHE A 123 11.02 -6.54 -6.68
N ARG A 124 12.32 -6.26 -6.86
CA ARG A 124 13.33 -7.28 -7.18
C ARG A 124 13.41 -8.36 -6.11
N ARG A 125 13.37 -7.97 -4.83
CA ARG A 125 13.38 -8.90 -3.70
C ARG A 125 12.20 -9.85 -3.76
N LEU A 126 10.99 -9.30 -3.90
CA LEU A 126 9.76 -10.11 -4.01
C LEU A 126 9.77 -10.99 -5.26
N TRP A 127 10.21 -10.47 -6.41
CA TRP A 127 10.33 -11.18 -7.69
C TRP A 127 11.20 -12.44 -7.57
N THR A 128 12.28 -12.37 -6.79
CA THR A 128 13.19 -13.51 -6.51
C THR A 128 12.68 -14.49 -5.44
N GLY A 129 11.41 -14.43 -5.03
CA GLY A 129 10.87 -15.38 -4.06
C GLY A 129 11.05 -14.99 -2.59
N SER A 130 11.72 -13.88 -2.28
CA SER A 130 12.00 -13.50 -0.89
C SER A 130 10.76 -12.94 -0.19
N SER A 131 10.55 -13.31 1.07
CA SER A 131 9.53 -12.74 1.95
C SER A 131 10.12 -11.86 3.06
N ALA A 132 11.41 -11.50 2.94
CA ALA A 132 12.06 -10.66 3.92
C ALA A 132 11.39 -9.27 3.98
N GLY A 133 11.07 -8.82 5.20
CA GLY A 133 10.34 -7.57 5.46
C GLY A 133 8.84 -7.74 5.67
N TYR A 134 8.29 -8.94 5.49
CA TYR A 134 6.88 -9.26 5.73
C TYR A 134 6.72 -10.27 6.88
N ALA A 135 5.62 -10.21 7.62
CA ALA A 135 5.37 -11.11 8.75
C ALA A 135 5.02 -12.53 8.28
N SER A 136 4.56 -12.68 7.04
CA SER A 136 4.26 -13.98 6.45
C SER A 136 4.53 -14.04 4.95
N GLN A 137 4.58 -15.25 4.42
CA GLN A 137 4.72 -15.49 2.98
C GLN A 137 3.50 -14.98 2.20
N THR A 138 2.28 -15.19 2.73
CA THR A 138 1.05 -14.68 2.13
C THR A 138 1.02 -13.16 2.07
N GLU A 139 1.47 -12.49 3.13
CA GLU A 139 1.57 -11.03 3.13
C GLU A 139 2.57 -10.53 2.07
N ALA A 140 3.70 -11.22 1.92
CA ALA A 140 4.65 -10.92 0.85
C ALA A 140 4.08 -11.19 -0.56
N ASP A 141 3.21 -12.20 -0.72
CA ASP A 141 2.54 -12.49 -1.99
C ASP A 141 1.51 -11.42 -2.35
N VAL A 142 0.69 -10.98 -1.39
CA VAL A 142 -0.24 -9.86 -1.57
C VAL A 142 0.52 -8.60 -1.94
N ALA A 143 1.59 -8.26 -1.21
CA ALA A 143 2.40 -7.08 -1.50
C ALA A 143 3.09 -7.14 -2.88
N PHE A 144 3.42 -8.33 -3.36
CA PHE A 144 3.95 -8.52 -4.71
C PHE A 144 2.87 -8.30 -5.78
N CYS A 145 1.71 -8.92 -5.62
CA CYS A 145 0.57 -8.73 -6.52
C CYS A 145 0.09 -7.27 -6.54
N SER A 146 0.14 -6.55 -5.41
CA SER A 146 -0.22 -5.12 -5.37
C SER A 146 0.77 -4.24 -6.15
N GLN A 147 2.06 -4.58 -6.13
CA GLN A 147 3.02 -3.88 -6.99
C GLN A 147 2.77 -4.16 -8.47
N LEU A 148 2.40 -5.39 -8.83
CA LEU A 148 2.04 -5.71 -10.21
C LEU A 148 0.77 -4.99 -10.64
N ALA A 149 -0.27 -4.96 -9.79
CA ALA A 149 -1.53 -4.28 -10.04
C ALA A 149 -1.34 -2.83 -10.47
N TYR A 150 -0.45 -2.09 -9.79
CA TYR A 150 -0.08 -0.72 -10.16
C TYR A 150 0.35 -0.61 -11.63
N TRP A 151 1.22 -1.51 -12.10
CA TRP A 151 1.74 -1.47 -13.46
C TRP A 151 0.81 -2.06 -14.52
N THR A 152 -0.11 -2.95 -14.11
CA THR A 152 -1.02 -3.65 -15.04
C THR A 152 -2.38 -2.98 -15.16
N GLY A 153 -2.60 -1.83 -14.53
CA GLY A 153 -3.94 -1.21 -14.55
C GLY A 153 -5.00 -2.07 -13.84
N GLY A 154 -4.59 -2.99 -12.97
CA GLY A 154 -5.49 -3.92 -12.30
C GLY A 154 -5.89 -5.13 -13.13
N ASP A 155 -5.24 -5.40 -14.26
CA ASP A 155 -5.47 -6.63 -15.04
C ASP A 155 -4.99 -7.86 -14.25
N GLY A 156 -5.94 -8.55 -13.62
CA GLY A 156 -5.70 -9.77 -12.84
C GLY A 156 -5.09 -10.92 -13.64
N GLU A 157 -5.47 -11.08 -14.91
CA GLU A 157 -4.89 -12.11 -15.78
C GLU A 157 -3.42 -11.80 -16.09
N GLN A 158 -3.10 -10.51 -16.28
CA GLN A 158 -1.72 -10.08 -16.46
C GLN A 158 -0.89 -10.27 -15.19
N ILE A 159 -1.44 -9.94 -14.02
CA ILE A 159 -0.78 -10.19 -12.73
C ILE A 159 -0.47 -11.68 -12.59
N GLU A 160 -1.41 -12.56 -12.89
CA GLU A 160 -1.21 -14.01 -12.83
C GLU A 160 -0.05 -14.47 -13.74
N ARG A 161 -0.03 -14.01 -15.00
CA ARG A 161 1.06 -14.33 -15.96
C ARG A 161 2.42 -13.85 -15.45
N LEU A 162 2.47 -12.70 -14.78
CA LEU A 162 3.69 -12.11 -14.23
C LEU A 162 4.17 -12.88 -12.98
N VAL A 163 3.26 -13.29 -12.10
CA VAL A 163 3.58 -14.15 -10.95
C VAL A 163 4.19 -15.47 -11.43
N ARG A 164 3.62 -16.08 -12.48
CA ARG A 164 4.13 -17.33 -13.07
C ARG A 164 5.56 -17.22 -13.64
N GLN A 165 5.98 -16.01 -14.02
CA GLN A 165 7.33 -15.70 -14.52
C GLN A 165 8.33 -15.37 -13.40
N SER A 166 7.87 -15.21 -12.15
CA SER A 166 8.70 -14.92 -10.99
C SER A 166 9.15 -16.19 -10.26
N ASP A 167 10.17 -16.08 -9.41
CA ASP A 167 10.60 -17.17 -8.54
C ASP A 167 9.62 -17.42 -7.37
N ARG A 168 8.54 -16.64 -7.26
CA ARG A 168 7.44 -16.88 -6.30
C ARG A 168 6.50 -17.99 -6.76
N ASN A 169 6.51 -18.36 -8.04
CA ASN A 169 5.63 -19.37 -8.60
C ASN A 169 5.90 -20.75 -7.99
N ARG A 170 4.92 -21.26 -7.24
CA ARG A 170 5.02 -22.46 -6.39
C ARG A 170 3.73 -23.26 -6.42
N ALA A 171 3.78 -24.50 -5.95
CA ALA A 171 2.64 -25.43 -5.99
C ALA A 171 1.41 -24.91 -5.22
N GLU A 172 1.62 -24.05 -4.22
CA GLU A 172 0.56 -23.45 -3.43
C GLU A 172 -0.33 -22.48 -4.21
N TRP A 173 0.14 -21.86 -5.31
CA TRP A 173 -0.69 -20.92 -6.09
C TRP A 173 -1.94 -21.58 -6.67
N VAL A 174 -1.83 -22.85 -7.07
CA VAL A 174 -2.95 -23.65 -7.62
C VAL A 174 -3.67 -24.47 -6.54
N SER A 175 -3.46 -24.17 -5.25
CA SER A 175 -4.13 -24.86 -4.16
C SER A 175 -5.45 -24.20 -3.80
N LEU A 176 -6.46 -25.01 -3.46
CA LEU A 176 -7.73 -24.49 -2.94
C LEU A 176 -7.56 -23.97 -1.52
N VAL A 177 -8.00 -22.73 -1.29
CA VAL A 177 -8.07 -22.10 0.04
C VAL A 177 -9.49 -22.06 0.60
N SER A 178 -10.49 -22.23 -0.27
CA SER A 178 -11.91 -22.38 0.04
C SER A 178 -12.51 -23.49 -0.83
N GLU A 179 -13.83 -23.73 -0.75
CA GLU A 179 -14.50 -24.74 -1.59
C GLU A 179 -14.31 -24.48 -3.10
N ASP A 180 -14.27 -23.22 -3.52
CA ASP A 180 -14.24 -22.82 -4.94
C ASP A 180 -13.22 -21.71 -5.27
N THR A 181 -12.28 -21.41 -4.36
CA THR A 181 -11.29 -20.34 -4.56
C THR A 181 -9.87 -20.87 -4.47
N LEU A 182 -9.07 -20.59 -5.49
CA LEU A 182 -7.64 -20.87 -5.48
C LEU A 182 -6.86 -19.80 -4.70
N TYR A 183 -5.69 -20.18 -4.20
CA TYR A 183 -4.81 -19.27 -3.48
C TYR A 183 -4.41 -18.07 -4.33
N ASP A 184 -4.12 -18.29 -5.62
CA ASP A 184 -3.72 -17.26 -6.57
C ASP A 184 -4.84 -16.24 -6.79
N GLU A 185 -6.04 -16.70 -7.11
CA GLU A 185 -7.25 -15.89 -7.25
C GLU A 185 -7.48 -15.03 -6.00
N ARG A 186 -7.47 -15.65 -4.81
CA ARG A 186 -7.70 -14.92 -3.55
C ARG A 186 -6.64 -13.86 -3.28
N THR A 187 -5.38 -14.16 -3.62
CA THR A 187 -4.25 -13.24 -3.40
C THR A 187 -4.30 -12.07 -4.38
N ILE A 188 -4.65 -12.32 -5.64
CA ILE A 188 -4.81 -11.29 -6.67
C ILE A 188 -6.01 -10.41 -6.34
N GLU A 189 -7.16 -10.98 -5.98
CA GLU A 189 -8.33 -10.22 -5.53
C GLU A 189 -7.98 -9.29 -4.36
N GLN A 190 -7.33 -9.83 -3.32
CA GLN A 190 -6.93 -9.04 -2.17
C GLN A 190 -5.91 -7.95 -2.55
N ALA A 191 -5.04 -8.20 -3.53
CA ALA A 191 -4.10 -7.20 -4.01
C ALA A 191 -4.76 -6.09 -4.82
N LEU A 192 -5.78 -6.41 -5.63
CA LEU A 192 -6.59 -5.46 -6.39
C LEU A 192 -7.46 -4.61 -5.47
N GLU A 193 -7.98 -5.18 -4.38
CA GLU A 193 -8.68 -4.42 -3.31
C GLU A 193 -7.77 -3.40 -2.59
N LEU A 194 -6.45 -3.52 -2.72
CA LEU A 194 -5.46 -2.68 -2.04
C LEU A 194 -4.86 -1.57 -2.93
N VAL A 195 -5.16 -1.56 -4.24
CA VAL A 195 -4.48 -0.73 -5.24
C VAL A 195 -5.49 -0.07 -6.19
N ASP A 196 -5.60 1.25 -6.13
CA ASP A 196 -6.39 2.05 -7.10
C ASP A 196 -5.58 3.22 -7.71
N ASP A 197 -4.24 3.24 -7.55
CA ASP A 197 -3.34 4.12 -8.33
C ASP A 197 -2.69 3.20 -9.35
N TYR A 198 -2.97 3.46 -10.61
CA TYR A 198 -2.47 2.69 -11.74
C TYR A 198 -1.51 3.56 -12.52
N HIS A 199 -0.41 2.98 -12.97
CA HIS A 199 0.60 3.68 -13.74
C HIS A 199 -0.02 4.37 -14.97
N ASP A 200 0.06 5.69 -15.04
CA ASP A 200 -0.35 6.48 -16.21
C ASP A 200 0.79 6.58 -17.26
N PRO A 201 0.71 5.89 -18.41
CA PRO A 201 1.70 6.01 -19.47
C PRO A 201 1.70 7.38 -20.18
N GLN A 202 0.67 8.22 -19.99
CA GLN A 202 0.62 9.59 -20.52
C GLN A 202 1.33 10.60 -19.60
N SER A 203 1.69 10.22 -18.37
CA SER A 203 2.38 11.08 -17.41
C SER A 203 3.89 11.19 -17.63
N GLU A 204 4.47 10.39 -18.55
CA GLU A 204 5.87 10.55 -18.95
C GLU A 204 6.03 11.79 -19.86
N PRO A 205 6.83 12.80 -19.48
CA PRO A 205 7.15 13.89 -20.39
C PRO A 205 7.83 13.28 -21.62
N GLY A 206 7.18 13.43 -22.78
CA GLY A 206 7.62 12.87 -24.05
C GLY A 206 9.12 13.02 -24.22
N ARG A 207 9.80 11.87 -24.38
CA ARG A 207 11.21 11.81 -24.75
C ARG A 207 11.36 12.46 -26.12
N LEU A 208 11.74 13.74 -26.14
CA LEU A 208 12.30 14.42 -27.31
C LEU A 208 13.76 13.98 -27.52
#